data_AF-A0A6M0CKY2-F1
#
_entry.id   AF-A0A6M0CKY2-F1
#
_cell.length_a   1.000
_cell.length_b   1.000
_cell.length_c   1.000
_cell.angle_alpha   90.00
_cell.angle_beta   90.00
_cell.angle_gamma   90.00
#
_symmetry.space_group_name_H-M   'P 1'
#
loop_
_entity.id
_entity.type
_entity.pdbx_description
1 polymer ?
#
loop_
_entity_poly.entity_id
_entity_poly.type
_entity_poly.pdbx_seq_one_letter_code
_entity_poly.pdbx_strand_id
1 'polypeptide(L)'
;MAKRLLLLFTCSFVFGYGNTRDFKMSNVIDVDEIESSFSDIDGDGILDADDNCPQSANPNQLDTDQDGIGDVCDDDDDNDGILDIYDQCADSVGFTVDVNGCPVFTLPSNNFEIGFVKQDCTINGNDTFISISAVEEHDYQITLIDSDENAIQYNFRKDIEIMELARDTYVLNITVRRQPNFFRNYTINLE
;
A
#
# COMPACT_ATOMS: atom_id res chain seq x y z
N MET A 1 -26.69 11.75 39.16
CA MET A 1 -27.56 12.95 39.16
C MET A 1 -26.95 13.92 38.16
N ALA A 2 -27.49 13.99 36.95
CA ALA A 2 -26.97 14.86 35.89
C ALA A 2 -27.08 16.33 36.31
N LYS A 3 -25.97 17.07 36.28
CA LYS A 3 -25.93 18.50 36.61
C LYS A 3 -26.16 19.29 35.33
N ARG A 4 -27.41 19.58 34.99
CA ARG A 4 -27.71 20.47 33.84
C ARG A 4 -27.40 21.92 34.20
N LEU A 5 -26.38 22.51 33.57
CA LEU A 5 -26.09 23.94 33.67
C LEU A 5 -26.76 24.68 32.51
N LEU A 6 -27.74 25.53 32.84
CA LEU A 6 -28.45 26.36 31.86
C LEU A 6 -27.62 27.62 31.57
N LEU A 7 -26.74 27.58 30.56
CA LEU A 7 -26.03 28.77 30.08
C LEU A 7 -26.92 29.59 29.14
N LEU A 8 -27.53 30.64 29.68
CA LEU A 8 -28.26 31.66 28.92
C LEU A 8 -27.26 32.58 28.21
N PHE A 9 -26.80 32.22 27.01
CA PHE A 9 -26.11 33.18 26.13
C PHE A 9 -27.15 34.02 25.39
N THR A 10 -27.45 35.21 25.90
CA THR A 10 -28.14 36.23 25.10
C THR A 10 -27.13 36.87 24.14
N CYS A 11 -26.95 36.28 22.96
CA CYS A 11 -26.26 36.96 21.87
C CYS A 11 -27.29 37.77 21.08
N SER A 12 -27.33 39.08 21.30
CA SER A 12 -28.18 39.98 20.51
C SER A 12 -27.55 40.23 19.14
N PHE A 13 -27.89 39.39 18.15
CA PHE A 13 -27.70 39.75 16.75
C PHE A 13 -28.85 40.63 16.28
N VAL A 14 -28.60 41.93 16.11
CA VAL A 14 -29.55 42.86 15.50
C VAL A 14 -29.44 42.70 13.98
N PHE A 15 -30.31 41.90 13.38
CA PHE A 15 -30.66 42.09 11.98
C PHE A 15 -31.94 42.94 11.91
N GLY A 16 -31.80 44.12 11.30
CA GLY A 16 -32.90 45.05 11.06
C GLY A 16 -34.01 44.41 10.22
N TYR A 17 -35.23 44.86 10.49
CA TYR A 17 -36.52 44.46 9.90
C TYR A 17 -37.19 43.21 10.52
N GLY A 18 -37.80 43.47 11.69
CA GLY A 18 -39.18 43.09 12.02
C GLY A 18 -39.64 41.68 11.63
N ASN A 19 -39.14 40.67 12.34
CA ASN A 19 -39.87 39.46 12.75
C ASN A 19 -38.94 38.66 13.67
N THR A 20 -39.13 38.74 14.99
CA THR A 20 -38.45 37.86 15.95
C THR A 20 -39.09 36.48 15.84
N ARG A 21 -38.58 35.61 14.97
CA ARG A 21 -38.80 34.18 15.14
C ARG A 21 -37.84 33.73 16.22
N ASP A 22 -38.37 33.40 17.39
CA ASP A 22 -37.65 32.65 18.40
C ASP A 22 -37.17 31.36 17.76
N PHE A 23 -35.92 31.33 17.30
CA PHE A 23 -35.24 30.07 17.04
C PHE A 23 -34.96 29.49 18.42
N LYS A 24 -35.84 28.59 18.86
CA LYS A 24 -35.58 27.73 20.00
C LYS A 24 -34.50 26.74 19.56
N MET A 25 -33.25 27.19 19.56
CA MET A 25 -32.11 26.29 19.52
C MET A 25 -32.05 25.67 20.91
N SER A 26 -32.87 24.64 21.12
CA SER A 26 -32.76 23.78 22.29
C SER A 26 -31.50 22.94 22.13
N ASN A 27 -30.34 23.59 22.18
CA ASN A 27 -29.09 22.92 22.46
C ASN A 27 -29.08 22.70 23.97
N VAL A 28 -29.73 21.62 24.39
CA VAL A 28 -29.37 20.98 25.66
C VAL A 28 -27.99 20.41 25.38
N ILE A 29 -26.96 21.21 25.64
CA ILE A 29 -25.60 20.73 25.73
C ILE A 29 -25.59 19.87 26.99
N ASP A 30 -25.47 18.56 26.84
CA ASP A 30 -25.18 17.72 27.99
C ASP A 30 -23.76 18.08 28.44
N VAL A 31 -23.62 18.71 29.61
CA VAL A 31 -22.29 19.10 30.09
C VAL A 31 -21.41 17.88 30.36
N ASP A 32 -22.02 16.72 30.55
CA ASP A 32 -21.32 15.44 30.64
C ASP A 32 -20.68 15.04 29.28
N GLU A 33 -21.19 15.55 28.14
CA GLU A 33 -20.64 15.34 26.79
C GLU A 33 -19.53 16.35 26.44
N ILE A 34 -19.49 17.51 27.13
CA ILE A 34 -18.40 18.49 26.99
C ILE A 34 -17.17 18.10 27.84
N GLU A 35 -17.36 17.51 29.01
CA GLU A 35 -16.24 17.14 29.88
C GLU A 35 -15.42 15.96 29.29
N SER A 36 -16.03 15.09 28.48
CA SER A 36 -15.31 14.01 27.79
C SER A 36 -14.52 14.47 26.57
N SER A 37 -14.81 15.64 25.99
CA SER A 37 -14.13 16.15 24.79
C SER A 37 -12.84 16.92 25.08
N PHE A 38 -12.45 17.07 26.36
CA PHE A 38 -11.22 17.74 26.80
C PHE A 38 -10.43 16.89 27.81
N SER A 39 -10.78 15.62 27.92
CA SER A 39 -10.02 14.65 28.72
C SER A 39 -8.78 14.23 27.92
N ASP A 40 -7.68 14.05 28.65
CA ASP A 40 -6.38 13.54 28.19
C ASP A 40 -5.89 12.72 29.38
N ILE A 41 -6.25 11.43 29.39
CA ILE A 41 -6.11 10.59 30.58
C ILE A 41 -4.70 10.03 30.75
N ASP A 42 -3.96 9.83 29.67
CA ASP A 42 -2.58 9.36 29.71
C ASP A 42 -1.55 10.50 29.71
N GLY A 43 -1.97 11.73 29.43
CA GLY A 43 -1.20 12.95 29.57
C GLY A 43 -0.20 13.17 28.44
N ASP A 44 -0.47 12.62 27.25
CA ASP A 44 0.42 12.65 26.11
C ASP A 44 0.31 13.95 25.27
N GLY A 45 -0.73 14.75 25.53
CA GLY A 45 -1.00 16.02 24.89
C GLY A 45 -2.02 15.94 23.74
N ILE A 46 -2.55 14.76 23.45
CA ILE A 46 -3.69 14.51 22.56
C ILE A 46 -4.94 14.28 23.43
N LEU A 47 -6.09 14.74 22.96
CA LEU A 47 -7.33 14.58 23.73
C LEU A 47 -7.90 13.18 23.46
N ASP A 48 -8.49 12.54 24.47
CA ASP A 48 -9.07 11.17 24.40
C ASP A 48 -10.04 10.99 23.21
N ALA A 49 -10.64 12.07 22.70
CA ALA A 49 -11.56 12.05 21.56
C ALA A 49 -10.85 11.98 20.19
N ASP A 50 -9.60 12.40 20.13
CA ASP A 50 -8.73 12.44 18.96
C ASP A 50 -7.53 11.47 19.08
N ASP A 51 -7.42 10.77 20.21
CA ASP A 51 -6.31 9.87 20.55
C ASP A 51 -6.58 8.44 20.07
N ASN A 52 -5.66 7.88 19.26
CA ASN A 52 -5.74 6.49 18.79
C ASN A 52 -5.34 5.47 19.87
N CYS A 53 -4.78 5.92 21.00
CA CYS A 53 -4.50 5.11 22.19
C CYS A 53 -4.85 5.84 23.51
N PRO A 54 -6.15 6.07 23.81
CA PRO A 54 -6.59 6.89 24.95
C PRO A 54 -6.21 6.41 26.35
N GLN A 55 -5.34 5.43 26.53
CA GLN A 55 -4.87 4.95 27.84
C GLN A 55 -3.34 4.77 27.86
N SER A 56 -2.66 5.03 26.75
CA SER A 56 -1.26 4.69 26.54
C SER A 56 -0.55 5.78 25.75
N ALA A 57 0.15 6.65 26.46
CA ALA A 57 0.74 7.85 25.89
C ALA A 57 1.59 7.59 24.62
N ASN A 58 1.18 8.16 23.50
CA ASN A 58 1.83 8.08 22.20
C ASN A 58 1.68 9.41 21.43
N PRO A 59 2.43 10.47 21.82
CA PRO A 59 2.24 11.83 21.28
C PRO A 59 2.44 11.99 19.76
N ASN A 60 3.03 10.98 19.11
CA ASN A 60 3.22 10.94 17.66
C ASN A 60 2.03 10.35 16.91
N GLN A 61 1.08 9.71 17.61
CA GLN A 61 -0.14 9.11 17.07
C GLN A 61 0.17 8.21 15.87
N LEU A 62 1.23 7.41 16.00
CA LEU A 62 1.59 6.43 14.98
C LEU A 62 0.51 5.35 14.93
N ASP A 63 0.13 5.01 13.71
CA ASP A 63 -0.93 4.05 13.34
C ASP A 63 -0.51 3.53 11.95
N THR A 64 0.20 2.40 11.94
CA THR A 64 0.92 1.89 10.78
C THR A 64 -0.04 1.35 9.71
N ASP A 65 -1.08 0.62 10.11
CA ASP A 65 -2.08 0.06 9.21
C ASP A 65 -3.30 0.97 8.93
N GLN A 66 -3.45 2.06 9.70
CA GLN A 66 -4.53 3.03 9.60
C GLN A 66 -5.91 2.47 9.95
N ASP A 67 -5.99 1.53 10.90
CA ASP A 67 -7.24 0.99 11.40
C ASP A 67 -7.90 1.87 12.49
N GLY A 68 -7.14 2.84 13.02
CA GLY A 68 -7.56 3.79 14.04
C GLY A 68 -7.15 3.42 15.47
N ILE A 69 -6.41 2.32 15.66
CA ILE A 69 -5.73 1.93 16.89
C ILE A 69 -4.25 2.29 16.70
N GLY A 70 -3.64 2.96 17.67
CA GLY A 70 -2.22 3.33 17.53
C GLY A 70 -1.27 2.18 17.84
N ASP A 71 -0.09 2.18 17.23
CA ASP A 71 0.94 1.12 17.39
C ASP A 71 1.35 0.85 18.86
N VAL A 72 1.06 1.79 19.77
CA VAL A 72 1.38 1.65 21.21
C VAL A 72 0.33 0.80 21.95
N CYS A 73 -0.87 0.67 21.39
CA CYS A 73 -1.99 -0.05 21.97
C CYS A 73 -2.65 -1.05 21.01
N ASP A 74 -2.10 -1.22 19.81
CA ASP A 74 -2.36 -2.37 18.94
C ASP A 74 -1.50 -3.58 19.36
N ASP A 75 -1.98 -4.78 19.06
CA ASP A 75 -1.24 -6.03 19.22
C ASP A 75 -0.69 -6.57 17.87
N ASP A 76 -1.09 -5.95 16.74
CA ASP A 76 -0.76 -6.29 15.35
C ASP A 76 -0.67 -5.00 14.49
N ASP A 77 0.46 -4.28 14.59
CA ASP A 77 0.67 -2.92 14.07
C ASP A 77 0.48 -2.77 12.54
N ASP A 78 0.62 -3.85 11.76
CA ASP A 78 0.47 -3.84 10.30
C ASP A 78 -0.69 -4.70 9.77
N ASN A 79 -1.49 -5.27 10.68
CA ASN A 79 -2.71 -6.06 10.43
C ASN A 79 -2.51 -7.20 9.42
N ASP A 80 -1.32 -7.81 9.40
CA ASP A 80 -1.00 -8.94 8.52
C ASP A 80 -1.48 -10.30 9.07
N GLY A 81 -1.89 -10.33 10.34
CA GLY A 81 -2.37 -11.49 11.08
C GLY A 81 -1.32 -12.18 11.97
N ILE A 82 -0.11 -11.63 12.09
CA ILE A 82 0.98 -12.08 12.95
C ILE A 82 1.21 -11.01 14.03
N LEU A 83 0.82 -11.32 15.27
CA LEU A 83 1.03 -10.41 16.41
C LEU A 83 2.48 -9.93 16.52
N ASP A 84 2.70 -8.67 16.90
CA ASP A 84 4.02 -8.02 16.92
C ASP A 84 5.07 -8.79 17.72
N ILE A 85 4.64 -9.52 18.77
CA ILE A 85 5.53 -10.36 19.59
C ILE A 85 6.16 -11.53 18.81
N TYR A 86 5.61 -11.85 17.64
CA TYR A 86 6.06 -12.88 16.72
C TYR A 86 6.48 -12.32 15.35
N ASP A 87 6.32 -11.01 15.14
CA ASP A 87 6.66 -10.33 13.90
C ASP A 87 8.05 -9.67 13.96
N GLN A 88 8.88 -9.89 12.93
CA GLN A 88 10.18 -9.21 12.79
C GLN A 88 10.09 -7.86 12.07
N CYS A 89 8.92 -7.56 11.53
CA CYS A 89 8.59 -6.48 10.62
C CYS A 89 7.23 -5.85 10.95
N ALA A 90 6.82 -5.81 12.23
CA ALA A 90 5.55 -5.25 12.70
C ALA A 90 5.17 -3.86 12.15
N ASP A 91 6.15 -3.05 11.73
CA ASP A 91 5.93 -1.72 11.14
C ASP A 91 5.79 -1.72 9.60
N SER A 92 5.61 -2.88 8.97
CA SER A 92 5.80 -3.06 7.52
C SER A 92 4.56 -3.59 6.81
N VAL A 93 3.61 -2.68 6.56
CA VAL A 93 2.36 -2.92 5.82
C VAL A 93 2.50 -3.88 4.61
N GLY A 94 1.87 -5.05 4.71
CA GLY A 94 1.72 -5.97 3.60
C GLY A 94 0.98 -7.27 3.94
N PHE A 95 -0.02 -7.64 3.14
CA PHE A 95 -0.84 -8.84 3.41
C PHE A 95 -0.18 -10.20 3.11
N THR A 96 0.94 -10.20 2.40
CA THR A 96 1.64 -11.44 2.05
C THR A 96 3.01 -11.43 2.68
N VAL A 97 3.14 -12.15 3.79
CA VAL A 97 4.35 -12.17 4.60
C VAL A 97 5.05 -13.52 4.56
N ASP A 98 6.32 -13.52 4.96
CA ASP A 98 7.10 -14.74 5.13
C ASP A 98 6.84 -15.39 6.52
N VAL A 99 7.64 -16.39 6.87
CA VAL A 99 7.53 -17.10 8.17
C VAL A 99 7.87 -16.21 9.38
N ASN A 100 8.47 -15.05 9.14
CA ASN A 100 8.85 -14.10 10.18
C ASN A 100 7.92 -12.88 10.25
N GLY A 101 6.81 -12.85 9.50
CA GLY A 101 5.92 -11.68 9.43
C GLY A 101 6.42 -10.56 8.50
N CYS A 102 7.51 -10.78 7.76
CA CYS A 102 8.02 -9.74 6.87
C CYS A 102 7.35 -9.75 5.50
N PRO A 103 6.94 -8.58 4.96
CA PRO A 103 6.29 -8.50 3.66
C PRO A 103 7.16 -9.04 2.54
N VAL A 104 6.58 -9.93 1.75
CA VAL A 104 7.22 -10.54 0.59
C VAL A 104 6.79 -9.80 -0.66
N PHE A 105 7.76 -9.37 -1.45
CA PHE A 105 7.49 -8.84 -2.78
C PHE A 105 6.83 -9.92 -3.65
N THR A 106 5.58 -9.67 -4.04
CA THR A 106 4.82 -10.52 -4.95
C THR A 106 4.39 -9.72 -6.17
N LEU A 107 4.18 -10.43 -7.27
CA LEU A 107 3.57 -9.87 -8.48
C LEU A 107 2.36 -10.74 -8.84
N PRO A 108 1.35 -10.17 -9.52
CA PRO A 108 0.24 -10.93 -10.05
C PRO A 108 0.73 -12.14 -10.86
N SER A 109 0.02 -13.26 -10.78
CA SER A 109 0.40 -14.49 -11.51
C SER A 109 0.45 -14.28 -13.03
N ASN A 110 -0.34 -13.34 -13.55
CA ASN A 110 -0.41 -12.91 -14.93
C ASN A 110 0.40 -11.62 -15.21
N ASN A 111 1.35 -11.26 -14.36
CA ASN A 111 2.06 -10.00 -14.49
C ASN A 111 2.87 -9.88 -15.79
N PHE A 112 3.34 -10.97 -16.37
CA PHE A 112 4.12 -10.93 -17.62
C PHE A 112 3.35 -11.61 -18.76
N GLU A 113 3.04 -10.85 -19.79
CA GLU A 113 2.59 -11.35 -21.08
C GLU A 113 3.81 -11.45 -22.01
N ILE A 114 4.12 -12.67 -22.45
CA ILE A 114 5.27 -12.94 -23.32
C ILE A 114 4.75 -13.31 -24.70
N GLY A 115 5.04 -12.45 -25.67
CA GLY A 115 4.85 -12.70 -27.09
C GLY A 115 6.15 -13.09 -27.77
N PHE A 116 6.06 -13.82 -28.87
CA PHE A 116 7.19 -14.04 -29.76
C PHE A 116 6.72 -14.25 -31.18
N VAL A 117 7.50 -13.75 -32.13
CA VAL A 117 7.28 -14.00 -33.55
C VAL A 117 8.37 -14.92 -34.04
N LYS A 118 7.93 -16.02 -34.67
CA LYS A 118 8.80 -16.87 -35.48
C LYS A 118 8.84 -16.26 -36.88
N GLN A 119 10.04 -16.12 -37.44
CA GLN A 119 10.22 -15.59 -38.79
C GLN A 119 9.32 -16.32 -39.79
N ASP A 120 8.46 -15.58 -40.51
CA ASP A 120 7.80 -16.12 -41.70
C ASP A 120 8.87 -16.45 -42.74
N CYS A 121 8.81 -17.65 -43.33
CA CYS A 121 9.82 -18.23 -44.23
C CYS A 121 10.05 -17.46 -45.56
N THR A 122 9.70 -16.18 -45.63
CA THR A 122 9.77 -15.34 -46.81
C THR A 122 10.35 -13.98 -46.44
N ILE A 123 11.60 -13.77 -46.89
CA ILE A 123 12.36 -12.51 -47.04
C ILE A 123 13.39 -12.22 -45.92
N ASN A 124 14.64 -12.59 -46.17
CA ASN A 124 15.92 -11.88 -45.88
C ASN A 124 16.05 -10.96 -44.63
N GLY A 125 15.40 -11.24 -43.51
CA GLY A 125 15.62 -10.57 -42.22
C GLY A 125 15.37 -11.51 -41.05
N ASN A 126 16.23 -11.49 -40.02
CA ASN A 126 15.94 -12.14 -38.74
C ASN A 126 14.86 -11.32 -38.01
N ASP A 127 13.63 -11.36 -38.50
CA ASP A 127 12.46 -10.69 -37.89
C ASP A 127 11.95 -11.46 -36.65
N THR A 128 12.74 -12.38 -36.12
CA THR A 128 12.44 -13.11 -34.88
C THR A 128 12.64 -12.15 -33.71
N PHE A 129 11.58 -11.96 -32.93
CA PHE A 129 11.64 -11.17 -31.72
C PHE A 129 10.85 -11.80 -30.59
N ILE A 130 11.28 -11.49 -29.36
CA ILE A 130 10.53 -11.74 -28.13
C ILE A 130 9.98 -10.39 -27.66
N SER A 131 8.69 -10.30 -27.41
CA SER A 131 8.06 -9.16 -26.74
C SER A 131 7.62 -9.54 -25.34
N ILE A 132 7.80 -8.63 -24.38
CA ILE A 132 7.35 -8.82 -23.00
C ILE A 132 6.61 -7.56 -22.62
N SER A 133 5.39 -7.73 -22.11
CA SER A 133 4.59 -6.66 -21.52
C SER A 133 4.25 -7.01 -20.07
N ALA A 134 4.52 -6.09 -19.15
CA ALA A 134 4.23 -6.24 -17.74
C ALA A 134 2.93 -5.50 -17.35
N VAL A 135 2.11 -6.13 -16.52
CA VAL A 135 0.89 -5.52 -15.95
C VAL A 135 1.27 -4.40 -14.99
N GLU A 136 2.19 -4.67 -14.06
CA GLU A 136 2.74 -3.69 -13.15
C GLU A 136 4.09 -3.16 -13.63
N GLU A 137 4.31 -1.85 -13.46
CA GLU A 137 5.57 -1.21 -13.82
C GLU A 137 6.57 -1.30 -12.67
N HIS A 138 7.70 -1.98 -12.89
CA HIS A 138 8.80 -2.09 -11.93
C HIS A 138 10.15 -2.00 -12.65
N ASP A 139 11.25 -1.84 -11.93
CA ASP A 139 12.60 -1.89 -12.52
C ASP A 139 13.01 -3.35 -12.82
N TYR A 140 12.51 -3.91 -13.92
CA TYR A 140 12.82 -5.28 -14.31
C TYR A 140 14.18 -5.41 -15.00
N GLN A 141 14.86 -6.52 -14.72
CA GLN A 141 16.03 -6.98 -15.45
C GLN A 141 15.74 -8.36 -16.05
N ILE A 142 16.16 -8.53 -17.30
CA ILE A 142 16.11 -9.78 -18.03
C ILE A 142 17.53 -10.30 -18.18
N THR A 143 17.71 -11.59 -17.95
CA THR A 143 18.85 -12.35 -18.47
C THR A 143 18.33 -13.36 -19.47
N LEU A 144 18.64 -13.17 -20.74
CA LEU A 144 18.32 -14.07 -21.84
C LEU A 144 19.52 -14.98 -22.09
N ILE A 145 19.32 -16.29 -21.96
CA ILE A 145 20.38 -17.30 -22.10
C ILE A 145 20.04 -18.17 -23.30
N ASP A 146 20.97 -18.31 -24.24
CA ASP A 146 20.82 -19.19 -25.41
C ASP A 146 21.25 -20.65 -25.11
N SER A 147 21.16 -21.54 -26.10
CA SER A 147 21.53 -22.96 -25.94
C SER A 147 23.04 -23.19 -25.75
N ASP A 148 23.86 -22.23 -26.16
CA ASP A 148 25.32 -22.23 -26.00
C ASP A 148 25.74 -21.62 -24.64
N GLU A 149 24.78 -21.35 -23.75
CA GLU A 149 24.96 -20.70 -22.44
C GLU A 149 25.44 -19.24 -22.50
N ASN A 150 25.35 -18.57 -23.66
CA ASN A 150 25.62 -17.15 -23.73
C ASN A 150 24.46 -16.36 -23.12
N ALA A 151 24.79 -15.46 -22.20
CA ALA A 151 23.83 -14.63 -21.49
C ALA A 151 23.91 -13.18 -21.95
N ILE A 152 22.76 -12.59 -22.29
CA ILE A 152 22.61 -11.16 -22.60
C ILE A 152 21.59 -10.56 -21.64
N GLN A 153 21.90 -9.37 -21.12
CA GLN A 153 21.03 -8.68 -20.17
C GLN A 153 20.29 -7.49 -20.80
N TYR A 154 19.03 -7.34 -20.43
CA TYR A 154 18.20 -6.20 -20.80
C TYR A 154 17.51 -5.64 -19.56
N ASN A 155 17.17 -4.35 -19.57
CA ASN A 155 16.37 -3.74 -18.52
C ASN A 155 15.12 -3.13 -19.15
N PHE A 156 13.97 -3.27 -18.49
CA PHE A 156 12.71 -2.69 -18.94
C PHE A 156 11.84 -2.33 -17.75
N ARG A 157 10.82 -1.49 -17.98
CA ARG A 157 9.85 -1.15 -16.92
C ARG A 157 8.45 -1.67 -17.14
N LYS A 158 8.02 -1.74 -18.40
CA LYS A 158 6.68 -2.18 -18.77
C LYS A 158 6.76 -3.09 -19.98
N ASP A 159 7.22 -2.53 -21.09
CA ASP A 159 7.31 -3.22 -22.36
C ASP A 159 8.77 -3.29 -22.83
N ILE A 160 9.12 -4.38 -23.49
CA ILE A 160 10.39 -4.54 -24.22
C ILE A 160 10.21 -5.47 -25.41
N GLU A 161 10.91 -5.16 -26.50
CA GLU A 161 11.06 -6.02 -27.66
C GLU A 161 12.54 -6.33 -27.86
N ILE A 162 12.88 -7.63 -27.87
CA ILE A 162 14.23 -8.15 -28.12
C ILE A 162 14.22 -8.71 -29.53
N MET A 163 14.87 -8.01 -30.45
CA MET A 163 14.88 -8.30 -31.88
C MET A 163 16.16 -9.03 -32.30
N GLU A 164 16.20 -9.45 -33.57
CA GLU A 164 17.37 -10.04 -34.24
C GLU A 164 17.85 -11.36 -33.58
N LEU A 165 16.94 -12.08 -32.95
CA LEU A 165 17.25 -13.34 -32.29
C LEU A 165 17.46 -14.47 -33.30
N ALA A 166 18.44 -15.32 -33.03
CA ALA A 166 18.64 -16.55 -33.79
C ALA A 166 17.49 -17.54 -33.51
N ARG A 167 17.35 -18.54 -34.39
CA ARG A 167 16.47 -19.68 -34.11
C ARG A 167 17.16 -20.56 -33.09
N ASP A 168 16.68 -20.50 -31.85
CA ASP A 168 17.22 -21.25 -30.73
C ASP A 168 16.16 -21.40 -29.62
N THR A 169 16.47 -22.25 -28.65
CA THR A 169 15.79 -22.28 -27.36
C THR A 169 16.45 -21.31 -26.40
N TYR A 170 15.69 -20.33 -25.95
CA TYR A 170 16.12 -19.34 -24.97
C TYR A 170 15.52 -19.61 -23.60
N VAL A 171 16.33 -19.42 -22.57
CA VAL A 171 15.88 -19.31 -21.17
C VAL A 171 15.85 -17.84 -20.79
N LEU A 172 14.65 -17.35 -20.50
CA LEU A 172 14.39 -15.98 -20.09
C LEU A 172 14.23 -15.94 -18.57
N ASN A 173 15.18 -15.33 -17.88
CA ASN A 173 15.10 -15.10 -16.43
C ASN A 173 14.78 -13.62 -16.18
N ILE A 174 13.61 -13.35 -15.60
CA ILE A 174 13.19 -12.00 -15.21
C ILE A 174 13.39 -11.82 -13.71
N THR A 175 14.07 -10.76 -13.31
CA THR A 175 14.25 -10.32 -11.92
C THR A 175 13.75 -8.89 -11.74
N VAL A 176 13.52 -8.49 -10.48
CA VAL A 176 13.15 -7.12 -10.14
C VAL A 176 14.29 -6.49 -9.35
N ARG A 177 14.69 -5.27 -9.71
CA ARG A 177 15.77 -4.56 -9.04
C ARG A 177 15.41 -4.38 -7.56
N ARG A 178 16.39 -4.62 -6.68
CA ARG A 178 16.26 -4.60 -5.21
C ARG A 178 15.39 -5.71 -4.62
N GLN A 179 14.95 -6.68 -5.43
CA GLN A 179 14.19 -7.85 -4.98
C GLN A 179 14.98 -9.14 -5.29
N PRO A 180 16.05 -9.45 -4.53
CA PRO A 180 16.95 -10.56 -4.86
C PRO A 180 16.28 -11.94 -4.81
N ASN A 181 15.18 -12.07 -4.08
CA ASN A 181 14.43 -13.32 -3.94
C ASN A 181 13.36 -13.50 -5.02
N PHE A 182 13.11 -12.46 -5.84
CA PHE A 182 12.14 -12.54 -6.92
C PHE A 182 12.82 -12.93 -8.24
N PHE A 183 12.39 -14.06 -8.81
CA PHE A 183 12.70 -14.41 -10.18
C PHE A 183 11.55 -15.16 -10.85
N ARG A 184 11.48 -15.06 -12.18
CA ARG A 184 10.59 -15.84 -13.04
C ARG A 184 11.38 -16.33 -14.24
N ASN A 185 11.28 -17.63 -14.51
CA ASN A 185 12.00 -18.27 -15.59
C ASN A 185 11.01 -18.77 -16.63
N TYR A 186 11.28 -18.49 -17.89
CA TYR A 186 10.49 -18.95 -19.03
C TYR A 186 11.41 -19.62 -20.04
N THR A 187 10.90 -20.65 -20.70
CA THR A 187 11.59 -21.28 -21.83
C THR A 187 10.86 -20.92 -23.10
N ILE A 188 11.57 -20.31 -24.04
CA ILE A 188 11.02 -19.82 -25.31
C ILE A 188 11.74 -20.56 -26.43
N ASN A 189 10.99 -21.23 -27.29
CA ASN A 189 11.55 -21.95 -28.42
C ASN A 189 11.24 -21.19 -29.72
N LEU A 190 12.29 -20.60 -30.30
CA LEU A 190 12.26 -19.89 -31.56
C LEU A 190 12.73 -20.86 -32.67
N GLU A 191 11.79 -21.50 -33.34
CA GLU A 191 12.05 -22.46 -34.44
C GLU A 191 11.99 -21.77 -35.81
#